data_AF-A0A2T1M2Y9-F1
#
_entry.id   AF-A0A2T1M2Y9-F1
#
_cell.length_a   1.000
_cell.length_b   1.000
_cell.length_c   1.000
_cell.angle_alpha   90.00
_cell.angle_beta   90.00
_cell.angle_gamma   90.00
#
_symmetry.space_group_name_H-M   'P 1'
#
loop_
_entity.id
_entity.type
_entity.pdbx_description
1 polymer ?
#
loop_
_entity_poly.entity_id
_entity_poly.type
_entity_poly.pdbx_seq_one_letter_code
_entity_poly.pdbx_strand_id
1 'polypeptide(L)'
;MPGLIFKHHYPFLFLDWGFVFFGYNTCVLFNSKSMSDLREALDRILNWTYQQYQLYSHKYGYGQLSPQKEDLKLLGNDRHEVLLKLNPGLSNQEIDVITKDLPFKIPCELYELYQWKNGTSSQEAIDGLDWIFDVGQGWNYHSGFYLVPLQEVVEEYLERQELYINSLYFDHNTINNIGLRLFKSSDCNEGYIIIDENQIIKVRFHSFKGGGDYTIAIFPDLTAMMQTVADCYEQAYYRQSDGYLNYDGKIAREIWQKYNSQQIVERTLYEFQAVEALLSQMPLNSEIYYFIKFEYDFKIVGDALKFTEDTRLLDTLIRFFCRPPFNDKRDEGLNHLRTMATLFIPSNSIDAVEAFIFALKNEYWYTRYWAAHELGYSKNAKAIAPLIELLEDCDQQVRRMVRDSIQQLVKKLPELEDQIPF
;
A
#
# COMPACT_ATOMS: atom_id res chain seq x y z
N MET A 1 -17.72 4.91 56.78
CA MET A 1 -16.53 4.40 56.07
C MET A 1 -16.96 4.01 54.65
N PRO A 2 -16.43 4.70 53.62
CA PRO A 2 -16.72 4.45 52.21
C PRO A 2 -15.62 3.61 51.54
N GLY A 3 -15.91 3.02 50.37
CA GLY A 3 -14.96 2.37 49.47
C GLY A 3 -15.62 1.19 48.75
N LEU A 4 -15.51 0.95 47.44
CA LEU A 4 -14.76 1.56 46.36
C LEU A 4 -15.69 1.60 45.13
N ILE A 5 -15.70 2.72 44.40
CA ILE A 5 -16.18 2.78 43.02
C ILE A 5 -14.93 2.74 42.15
N PHE A 6 -14.72 1.65 41.41
CA PHE A 6 -13.67 1.57 40.38
C PHE A 6 -14.09 2.43 39.19
N LYS A 7 -13.48 3.61 39.06
CA LYS A 7 -13.43 4.35 37.79
C LYS A 7 -12.40 3.65 36.90
N HIS A 8 -12.84 3.12 35.76
CA HIS A 8 -11.96 2.67 34.70
C HIS A 8 -11.29 3.89 34.03
N HIS A 9 -10.06 4.18 34.45
CA HIS A 9 -9.08 4.87 33.61
C HIS A 9 -8.04 3.84 33.19
N TYR A 10 -8.10 3.39 31.94
CA TYR A 10 -6.98 2.69 31.32
C TYR A 10 -6.03 3.74 30.76
N PRO A 11 -4.77 3.81 31.21
CA PRO A 11 -3.74 4.58 30.52
C PRO A 11 -3.33 3.82 29.26
N PHE A 12 -3.37 4.50 28.11
CA PHE A 12 -2.68 4.05 26.90
C PHE A 12 -1.17 4.10 27.20
N LEU A 13 -0.56 2.95 27.47
CA LEU A 13 0.88 2.78 27.47
C LEU A 13 1.31 2.49 26.03
N PHE A 14 1.71 3.53 25.30
CA PHE A 14 2.60 3.37 24.17
C PHE A 14 3.96 2.96 24.74
N LEU A 15 4.43 1.76 24.39
CA LEU A 15 5.78 1.32 24.71
C LEU A 15 6.72 1.84 23.62
N ASP A 16 7.37 2.97 23.90
CA ASP A 16 8.60 3.42 23.24
C ASP A 16 9.71 2.38 23.47
N TRP A 17 10.37 1.97 22.39
CA TRP A 17 11.69 1.35 22.46
C TRP A 17 12.57 1.93 21.36
N GLY A 18 13.46 2.83 21.77
CA GLY A 18 14.50 3.41 20.92
C GLY A 18 15.54 2.35 20.51
N PHE A 19 16.05 2.49 19.29
CA PHE A 19 17.13 1.66 18.77
C PHE A 19 18.45 2.43 18.81
N VAL A 20 19.46 1.82 19.42
CA VAL A 20 20.86 2.30 19.39
C VAL A 20 21.61 1.42 18.39
N PHE A 21 22.04 1.98 17.26
CA PHE A 21 23.13 1.43 16.45
C PHE A 21 24.10 2.53 16.04
N PHE A 22 25.39 2.25 16.23
CA PHE A 22 26.50 3.16 16.00
C PHE A 22 26.63 3.51 14.50
N GLY A 23 26.76 4.80 14.20
CA GLY A 23 26.92 5.31 12.83
C GLY A 23 28.32 5.13 12.24
N TYR A 24 28.42 5.31 10.92
CA TYR A 24 29.38 6.19 10.22
C TYR A 24 29.03 6.30 8.72
N ASN A 25 28.73 7.53 8.30
CA ASN A 25 29.16 8.24 7.09
C ASN A 25 28.95 7.73 5.65
N THR A 26 28.62 8.75 4.83
CA THR A 26 28.68 8.91 3.37
C THR A 26 27.51 8.41 2.52
N CYS A 27 26.91 9.35 1.80
CA CYS A 27 25.99 9.14 0.69
C CYS A 27 26.74 8.37 -0.41
N VAL A 28 26.75 7.04 -0.30
CA VAL A 28 27.42 6.13 -1.23
C VAL A 28 26.47 4.99 -1.50
N LEU A 29 26.00 4.93 -2.76
CA LEU A 29 25.33 3.80 -3.42
C LEU A 29 23.89 3.50 -2.98
N PHE A 30 22.97 4.47 -3.16
CA PHE A 30 21.65 4.09 -3.64
C PHE A 30 21.74 3.77 -5.14
N ASN A 31 21.11 2.68 -5.53
CA ASN A 31 21.22 2.00 -6.82
C ASN A 31 21.07 3.00 -7.99
N SER A 32 22.12 3.21 -8.81
CA SER A 32 22.07 4.16 -9.95
C SER A 32 20.94 3.87 -10.95
N LYS A 33 20.45 2.63 -10.92
CA LYS A 33 19.27 2.18 -11.66
C LYS A 33 17.98 2.86 -11.20
N SER A 34 17.75 2.99 -9.89
CA SER A 34 16.55 3.61 -9.32
C SER A 34 16.40 5.09 -9.70
N MET A 35 17.51 5.83 -9.70
CA MET A 35 17.51 7.25 -10.10
C MET A 35 17.20 7.41 -11.60
N SER A 36 17.84 6.60 -12.46
CA SER A 36 17.49 6.54 -13.89
C SER A 36 16.01 6.26 -14.11
N ASP A 37 15.44 5.34 -13.32
CA ASP A 37 14.05 4.93 -13.41
C ASP A 37 13.07 6.06 -12.98
N LEU A 38 13.43 6.86 -11.96
CA LEU A 38 12.62 8.01 -11.52
C LEU A 38 12.50 9.06 -12.62
N ARG A 39 13.63 9.48 -13.20
CA ARG A 39 13.62 10.51 -14.24
C ARG A 39 12.96 10.04 -15.52
N GLU A 40 13.16 8.79 -15.90
CA GLU A 40 12.43 8.19 -17.01
C GLU A 40 10.91 8.24 -16.77
N ALA A 41 10.45 7.89 -15.58
CA ALA A 41 9.03 7.93 -15.23
C ALA A 41 8.46 9.35 -15.28
N LEU A 42 9.19 10.35 -14.76
CA LEU A 42 8.81 11.77 -14.84
C LEU A 42 8.66 12.25 -16.29
N ASP A 43 9.61 11.88 -17.16
CA ASP A 43 9.57 12.24 -18.58
C ASP A 43 8.40 11.55 -19.30
N ARG A 44 8.07 10.29 -18.95
CA ARG A 44 6.90 9.57 -19.47
C ARG A 44 5.59 10.26 -19.06
N ILE A 45 5.46 10.61 -17.78
CA ILE A 45 4.31 11.36 -17.25
C ILE A 45 4.13 12.67 -18.03
N LEU A 46 5.18 13.47 -18.16
CA LEU A 46 5.10 14.75 -18.85
C LEU A 46 4.78 14.61 -20.34
N ASN A 47 5.39 13.64 -21.02
CA ASN A 47 5.10 13.40 -22.43
C ASN A 47 3.65 12.96 -22.64
N TRP A 48 3.14 12.10 -21.77
CA TRP A 48 1.75 11.64 -21.86
C TRP A 48 0.76 12.77 -21.60
N THR A 49 0.95 13.55 -20.53
CA THR A 49 0.09 14.69 -20.19
C THR A 49 0.07 15.73 -21.31
N TYR A 50 1.24 16.02 -21.90
CA TYR A 50 1.34 16.87 -23.08
C TYR A 50 0.55 16.35 -24.27
N GLN A 51 0.66 15.05 -24.59
CA GLN A 51 -0.11 14.45 -25.68
C GLN A 51 -1.62 14.57 -25.45
N GLN A 52 -2.09 14.36 -24.22
CA GLN A 52 -3.52 14.51 -23.91
C GLN A 52 -3.99 15.95 -24.06
N TYR A 53 -3.18 16.93 -23.64
CA TYR A 53 -3.48 18.35 -23.79
C TYR A 53 -3.66 18.74 -25.26
N GLN A 54 -2.74 18.34 -26.13
CA GLN A 54 -2.82 18.61 -27.58
C GLN A 54 -4.07 17.97 -28.22
N LEU A 55 -4.39 16.73 -27.86
CA LEU A 55 -5.58 16.05 -28.39
C LEU A 55 -6.88 16.72 -27.94
N TYR A 56 -6.91 17.26 -26.71
CA TYR A 56 -8.09 17.93 -26.17
C TYR A 56 -8.32 19.31 -26.80
N SER A 57 -7.27 20.12 -26.93
CA SER A 57 -7.34 21.45 -27.56
C SER A 57 -7.81 21.38 -29.02
N HIS A 58 -7.42 20.33 -29.75
CA HIS A 58 -7.82 20.12 -31.14
C HIS A 58 -9.28 19.65 -31.33
N LYS A 59 -9.86 18.89 -30.38
CA LYS A 59 -11.19 18.26 -30.58
C LYS A 59 -12.36 19.11 -30.10
N TYR A 60 -12.20 19.90 -29.04
CA TYR A 60 -13.31 20.62 -28.40
C TYR A 60 -13.20 22.15 -28.46
N GLY A 61 -12.13 22.69 -29.06
CA GLY A 61 -11.78 24.10 -28.90
C GLY A 61 -11.40 24.40 -27.45
N TYR A 62 -10.80 25.56 -27.19
CA TYR A 62 -10.41 25.99 -25.85
C TYR A 62 -11.65 26.09 -24.94
N GLY A 63 -11.92 25.03 -24.16
CA GLY A 63 -12.93 25.03 -23.12
C GLY A 63 -13.67 23.71 -22.97
N GLN A 64 -13.24 22.88 -22.02
CA GLN A 64 -14.13 22.09 -21.14
C GLN A 64 -13.41 21.46 -19.92
N LEU A 65 -12.34 22.09 -19.44
CA LEU A 65 -12.00 22.11 -18.02
C LEU A 65 -12.05 23.59 -17.63
N SER A 66 -13.01 23.97 -16.78
CA SER A 66 -13.23 25.35 -16.31
C SER A 66 -11.92 25.90 -15.72
N PRO A 67 -11.39 27.03 -16.24
CA PRO A 67 -11.80 28.35 -15.75
C PRO A 67 -12.32 29.28 -16.86
N GLN A 68 -12.76 30.46 -16.44
CA GLN A 68 -13.53 31.44 -17.19
C GLN A 68 -12.90 31.85 -18.53
N LYS A 69 -13.79 32.16 -19.47
CA LYS A 69 -13.63 32.25 -20.94
C LYS A 69 -12.58 33.24 -21.50
N GLU A 70 -11.81 33.95 -20.69
CA GLU A 70 -11.05 35.12 -21.16
C GLU A 70 -9.52 35.00 -21.13
N ASP A 71 -8.93 34.06 -20.37
CA ASP A 71 -7.46 33.97 -20.25
C ASP A 71 -6.77 32.99 -21.23
N LEU A 72 -7.54 32.19 -21.98
CA LEU A 72 -6.99 31.13 -22.84
C LEU A 72 -6.66 31.58 -24.27
N LYS A 73 -6.80 32.87 -24.61
CA LYS A 73 -6.47 33.41 -25.94
C LYS A 73 -4.97 33.53 -26.23
N LEU A 74 -4.11 33.25 -25.25
CA LEU A 74 -2.66 33.40 -25.38
C LEU A 74 -1.89 32.09 -25.56
N LEU A 75 -2.57 30.94 -25.62
CA LEU A 75 -1.91 29.64 -25.55
C LEU A 75 -1.74 29.00 -26.94
N GLY A 76 -0.54 29.15 -27.53
CA GLY A 76 -0.11 28.58 -28.79
C GLY A 76 0.27 27.09 -28.73
N ASN A 77 0.39 26.47 -29.90
CA ASN A 77 0.55 25.03 -30.14
C ASN A 77 1.90 24.40 -29.67
N ASP A 78 2.55 24.90 -28.62
CA ASP A 78 3.93 24.49 -28.28
C ASP A 78 4.02 23.70 -26.97
N ARG A 79 4.90 22.68 -26.91
CA ARG A 79 5.30 21.94 -25.68
C ARG A 79 5.69 22.86 -24.53
N HIS A 80 6.10 24.08 -24.88
CA HIS A 80 6.54 25.09 -23.95
C HIS A 80 5.46 25.52 -22.94
N GLU A 81 4.16 25.52 -23.24
CA GLU A 81 3.20 26.24 -22.38
C GLU A 81 2.80 25.53 -21.09
N VAL A 82 2.68 24.20 -21.11
CA VAL A 82 2.54 23.39 -19.87
C VAL A 82 3.84 23.45 -19.06
N LEU A 83 4.98 23.46 -19.77
CA LEU A 83 6.31 23.59 -19.17
C LEU A 83 6.60 24.99 -18.61
N LEU A 84 5.93 26.04 -19.08
CA LEU A 84 6.06 27.43 -18.60
C LEU A 84 5.44 27.62 -17.21
N LYS A 85 4.42 26.82 -16.87
CA LYS A 85 3.79 26.86 -15.56
C LYS A 85 4.58 26.10 -14.48
N LEU A 86 5.47 25.17 -14.88
CA LEU A 86 6.39 24.50 -13.95
C LEU A 86 7.70 25.28 -13.87
N ASN A 87 8.08 25.67 -12.66
CA ASN A 87 9.34 26.34 -12.40
C ASN A 87 10.52 25.51 -12.91
N PRO A 88 11.58 26.15 -13.45
CA PRO A 88 12.82 25.47 -13.81
C PRO A 88 13.35 24.61 -12.67
N GLY A 89 14.02 23.52 -13.03
CA GLY A 89 14.71 22.69 -12.04
C GLY A 89 15.81 23.45 -11.32
N LEU A 90 16.05 23.08 -10.06
CA LEU A 90 17.06 23.66 -9.19
C LEU A 90 18.41 22.95 -9.36
N SER A 91 19.49 23.68 -9.17
CA SER A 91 20.82 23.08 -8.99
C SER A 91 20.98 22.46 -7.61
N ASN A 92 21.98 21.58 -7.45
CA ASN A 92 22.31 21.02 -6.13
C ASN A 92 22.55 22.10 -5.07
N GLN A 93 23.26 23.18 -5.43
CA GLN A 93 23.57 24.26 -4.50
C GLN A 93 22.32 25.01 -4.05
N GLU A 94 21.36 25.23 -4.95
CA GLU A 94 20.09 25.85 -4.59
C GLU A 94 19.31 24.95 -3.64
N ILE A 95 19.23 23.65 -3.93
CA ILE A 95 18.56 22.67 -3.06
C ILE A 95 19.22 22.61 -1.67
N ASP A 96 20.56 22.57 -1.61
CA ASP A 96 21.33 22.59 -0.37
C ASP A 96 21.01 23.85 0.46
N VAL A 97 20.91 25.02 -0.19
CA VAL A 97 20.60 26.30 0.48
C VAL A 97 19.17 26.31 1.02
N ILE A 98 18.21 25.82 0.25
CA ILE A 98 16.80 25.79 0.65
C ILE A 98 16.59 24.84 1.83
N THR A 99 17.26 23.69 1.83
CA THR A 99 17.06 22.62 2.82
C THR A 99 17.99 22.69 4.02
N LYS A 100 18.90 23.67 4.09
CA LYS A 100 19.96 23.78 5.12
C LYS A 100 19.44 23.79 6.56
N ASP A 101 18.23 24.30 6.78
CA ASP A 101 17.63 24.49 8.11
C ASP A 101 16.71 23.32 8.51
N LEU A 102 16.54 22.32 7.64
CA LEU A 102 15.83 21.09 7.99
C LEU A 102 16.64 20.29 9.02
N PRO A 103 15.96 19.63 9.99
CA PRO A 103 16.63 18.85 11.03
C PRO A 103 17.19 17.51 10.52
N PHE A 104 16.99 17.20 9.25
CA PHE A 104 17.41 15.98 8.58
C PHE A 104 17.94 16.31 7.18
N LYS A 105 18.73 15.40 6.63
CA LYS A 105 19.10 15.46 5.21
C LYS A 105 17.91 15.01 4.37
N ILE A 106 17.82 15.53 3.15
CA ILE A 106 16.86 15.04 2.17
C ILE A 106 17.52 13.97 1.28
N PRO A 107 16.78 12.93 0.86
CA PRO A 107 17.34 11.84 0.06
C PRO A 107 17.50 12.22 -1.42
N CYS A 108 18.29 11.43 -2.16
CA CYS A 108 18.65 11.71 -3.55
C CYS A 108 17.45 11.85 -4.50
N GLU A 109 16.36 11.12 -4.26
CA GLU A 109 15.16 11.22 -5.10
C GLU A 109 14.51 12.61 -5.04
N LEU A 110 14.61 13.32 -3.90
CA LEU A 110 14.15 14.72 -3.83
C LEU A 110 15.05 15.63 -4.65
N TYR A 111 16.37 15.42 -4.62
CA TYR A 111 17.28 16.17 -5.50
C TYR A 111 16.89 15.98 -6.96
N GLU A 112 16.67 14.73 -7.38
CA GLU A 112 16.31 14.42 -8.75
C GLU A 112 14.96 15.01 -9.17
N LEU A 113 13.94 14.91 -8.30
CA LEU A 113 12.63 15.50 -8.55
C LEU A 113 12.70 17.03 -8.73
N TYR A 114 13.41 17.73 -7.84
CA TYR A 114 13.52 19.19 -7.87
C TYR A 114 14.54 19.71 -8.90
N GLN A 115 15.52 18.89 -9.30
CA GLN A 115 16.37 19.15 -10.47
C GLN A 115 15.60 18.98 -11.78
N TRP A 116 14.58 18.12 -11.80
CA TRP A 116 13.71 17.98 -12.96
C TRP A 116 12.82 19.22 -13.11
N LYS A 117 12.01 19.55 -12.09
CA LYS A 117 11.19 20.77 -12.03
C LYS A 117 10.93 21.19 -10.59
N ASN A 118 10.87 22.50 -10.34
CA ASN A 118 10.63 23.06 -9.00
C ASN A 118 9.15 23.39 -8.75
N GLY A 119 8.26 22.48 -9.17
CA GLY A 119 6.82 22.62 -8.93
C GLY A 119 6.20 23.89 -9.54
N THR A 120 5.06 24.30 -8.99
CA THR A 120 4.30 25.48 -9.42
C THR A 120 3.51 26.06 -8.24
N SER A 121 3.14 27.33 -8.32
CA SER A 121 2.32 27.96 -7.27
C SER A 121 0.88 27.43 -7.25
N SER A 122 0.22 27.52 -6.09
CA SER A 122 -1.17 27.04 -5.95
C SER A 122 -2.16 27.71 -6.91
N GLN A 123 -1.97 29.01 -7.19
CA GLN A 123 -2.81 29.75 -8.13
C GLN A 123 -2.65 29.21 -9.57
N GLU A 124 -1.41 29.00 -10.02
CA GLU A 124 -1.12 28.49 -11.37
C GLU A 124 -1.51 27.02 -11.52
N ALA A 125 -1.47 26.25 -10.43
CA ALA A 125 -1.90 24.86 -10.40
C ALA A 125 -3.40 24.69 -10.64
N ILE A 126 -4.23 25.53 -9.98
CA ILE A 126 -5.69 25.54 -10.15
C ILE A 126 -6.08 25.89 -11.60
N ASP A 127 -5.23 26.62 -12.31
CA ASP A 127 -5.42 26.94 -13.73
C ASP A 127 -5.04 25.79 -14.70
N GLY A 128 -4.99 24.55 -14.20
CA GLY A 128 -4.95 23.33 -15.03
C GLY A 128 -3.66 22.51 -14.97
N LEU A 129 -2.90 22.54 -13.87
CA LEU A 129 -1.81 21.58 -13.58
C LEU A 129 -2.10 20.67 -12.39
N ASP A 130 -3.23 20.86 -11.72
CA ASP A 130 -3.70 20.06 -10.60
C ASP A 130 -3.99 18.59 -10.94
N TRP A 131 -3.69 18.12 -12.16
CA TRP A 131 -3.86 16.74 -12.62
C TRP A 131 -2.55 16.08 -13.11
N ILE A 132 -1.38 16.75 -13.02
CA ILE A 132 -0.10 16.19 -13.50
C ILE A 132 0.23 14.85 -12.84
N PHE A 133 -0.05 14.73 -11.55
CA PHE A 133 0.16 13.51 -10.79
C PHE A 133 -1.19 12.99 -10.32
N ASP A 134 -1.82 12.10 -11.09
CA ASP A 134 -3.06 11.44 -10.66
C ASP A 134 -2.72 10.21 -9.81
N VAL A 135 -2.97 10.32 -8.51
CA VAL A 135 -2.74 9.26 -7.53
C VAL A 135 -4.06 8.89 -6.88
N GLY A 136 -4.88 8.18 -7.66
CA GLY A 136 -6.15 7.58 -7.26
C GLY A 136 -6.10 6.05 -7.31
N GLN A 137 -6.46 5.38 -6.21
CA GLN A 137 -6.50 3.92 -6.14
C GLN A 137 -7.85 3.42 -6.64
N GLY A 138 -7.93 2.87 -7.86
CA GLY A 138 -8.88 1.83 -8.31
C GLY A 138 -10.39 1.92 -8.03
N TRP A 139 -10.90 2.98 -7.41
CA TRP A 139 -12.27 3.18 -6.95
C TRP A 139 -12.97 4.29 -7.75
N ASN A 140 -12.50 4.56 -8.98
CA ASN A 140 -12.95 5.66 -9.83
C ASN A 140 -12.83 7.04 -9.16
N TYR A 141 -11.89 7.17 -8.22
CA TYR A 141 -11.59 8.42 -7.55
C TYR A 141 -10.31 8.98 -8.15
N HIS A 142 -10.43 10.02 -8.97
CA HIS A 142 -9.30 10.77 -9.48
C HIS A 142 -8.87 11.78 -8.42
N SER A 143 -7.58 11.81 -8.13
CA SER A 143 -7.02 12.84 -7.27
C SER A 143 -5.76 13.31 -7.95
N GLY A 144 -5.96 14.36 -8.73
CA GLY A 144 -4.86 15.07 -9.33
C GLY A 144 -4.11 15.86 -8.28
N PHE A 145 -2.79 15.89 -8.42
CA PHE A 145 -1.90 16.70 -7.61
C PHE A 145 -0.91 17.45 -8.49
N TYR A 146 -0.44 18.58 -7.96
CA TYR A 146 0.72 19.32 -8.46
C TYR A 146 1.86 19.26 -7.46
N LEU A 147 3.09 19.39 -7.97
CA LEU A 147 4.30 19.51 -7.17
C LEU A 147 4.43 20.95 -6.66
N VAL A 148 4.62 21.09 -5.35
CA VAL A 148 4.83 22.37 -4.66
C VAL A 148 6.31 22.79 -4.78
N PRO A 149 6.65 24.08 -4.94
CA PRO A 149 8.04 24.53 -4.99
C PRO A 149 8.78 24.21 -3.68
N LEU A 150 10.04 23.78 -3.77
CA LEU A 150 10.79 23.28 -2.61
C LEU A 150 10.89 24.30 -1.47
N GLN A 151 11.04 25.58 -1.82
CA GLN A 151 11.09 26.67 -0.83
C GLN A 151 9.82 26.71 0.01
N GLU A 152 8.64 26.67 -0.62
CA GLU A 152 7.35 26.66 0.08
C GLU A 152 7.21 25.40 0.95
N VAL A 153 7.65 24.23 0.45
CA VAL A 153 7.61 22.98 1.22
C VAL A 153 8.43 23.08 2.52
N VAL A 154 9.63 23.67 2.44
CA VAL A 154 10.52 23.81 3.59
C VAL A 154 10.03 24.88 4.56
N GLU A 155 9.64 26.06 4.05
CA GLU A 155 9.06 27.13 4.88
C GLU A 155 7.85 26.62 5.65
N GLU A 156 6.91 25.97 4.97
CA GLU A 156 5.71 25.42 5.57
C GLU A 156 6.03 24.31 6.58
N TYR A 157 7.07 23.52 6.37
CA TYR A 157 7.53 22.56 7.38
C TYR A 157 8.09 23.26 8.63
N LEU A 158 8.97 24.24 8.46
CA LEU A 158 9.62 24.95 9.57
C LEU A 158 8.61 25.77 10.39
N GLU A 159 7.70 26.49 9.73
CA GLU A 159 6.61 27.23 10.39
C GLU A 159 5.74 26.30 11.24
N ARG A 160 5.42 25.11 10.70
CA ARG A 160 4.72 24.07 11.46
C ARG A 160 5.51 23.66 12.71
N GLN A 161 6.82 23.40 12.59
CA GLN A 161 7.66 23.05 13.74
C GLN A 161 7.68 24.14 14.83
N GLU A 162 7.74 25.42 14.44
CA GLU A 162 7.70 26.54 15.40
C GLU A 162 6.38 26.65 16.15
N LEU A 163 5.25 26.43 15.47
CA LEU A 163 3.93 26.38 16.10
C LEU A 163 3.82 25.21 17.09
N TYR A 164 4.46 24.07 16.81
CA TYR A 164 4.46 22.89 17.68
C TYR A 164 5.26 23.08 18.96
N ILE A 165 6.44 23.71 18.89
CA ILE A 165 7.26 24.01 20.09
C ILE A 165 6.46 24.84 21.12
N ASN A 166 5.53 25.67 20.65
CA ASN A 166 4.79 26.60 21.48
C ASN A 166 3.41 26.10 21.97
N SER A 167 3.05 24.83 21.72
CA SER A 167 1.73 24.30 22.07
C SER A 167 1.77 23.00 22.89
N LEU A 168 1.05 23.01 24.01
CA LEU A 168 0.92 21.88 24.94
C LEU A 168 -0.11 20.81 24.51
N TYR A 169 -0.81 21.01 23.38
CA TYR A 169 -1.99 20.21 22.99
C TYR A 169 -1.89 19.51 21.63
N PHE A 170 -0.73 19.53 20.95
CA PHE A 170 -0.58 18.85 19.67
C PHE A 170 0.03 17.45 19.82
N ASP A 171 -0.55 16.50 19.08
CA ASP A 171 0.01 15.16 18.92
C ASP A 171 1.27 15.22 18.03
N HIS A 172 2.41 14.84 18.61
CA HIS A 172 3.72 14.90 17.96
C HIS A 172 3.87 13.92 16.78
N ASN A 173 2.95 12.97 16.60
CA ASN A 173 3.10 11.84 15.67
C ASN A 173 2.15 11.88 14.46
N THR A 174 1.46 12.99 14.19
CA THR A 174 0.61 13.08 12.99
C THR A 174 1.46 13.31 11.74
N ILE A 175 1.02 12.75 10.60
CA ILE A 175 1.74 12.87 9.32
C ILE A 175 1.99 14.32 8.91
N ASN A 176 1.06 15.21 9.25
CA ASN A 176 1.16 16.64 9.02
C ASN A 176 2.32 17.30 9.79
N ASN A 177 2.91 16.63 10.76
CA ASN A 177 3.95 17.20 11.63
C ASN A 177 5.34 16.67 11.27
N ILE A 178 5.41 15.47 10.72
CA ILE A 178 6.68 14.79 10.39
C ILE A 178 6.99 14.81 8.89
N GLY A 179 6.00 15.11 8.03
CA GLY A 179 6.13 15.04 6.58
C GLY A 179 6.40 16.37 5.91
N LEU A 180 7.28 16.34 4.90
CA LEU A 180 7.39 17.39 3.88
C LEU A 180 6.20 17.28 2.92
N ARG A 181 5.43 18.36 2.77
CA ARG A 181 4.22 18.37 1.92
C ARG A 181 4.55 18.74 0.48
N LEU A 182 4.94 17.75 -0.30
CA LEU A 182 5.40 17.97 -1.68
C LEU A 182 4.28 18.11 -2.69
N PHE A 183 3.13 17.48 -2.44
CA PHE A 183 2.04 17.43 -3.40
C PHE A 183 0.79 18.05 -2.80
N LYS A 184 0.15 18.93 -3.55
CA LYS A 184 -1.13 19.55 -3.18
C LYS A 184 -2.14 19.30 -4.30
N SER A 185 -3.41 19.29 -3.94
CA SER A 185 -4.54 19.21 -4.87
C SER A 185 -5.39 20.47 -4.75
N SER A 186 -6.27 20.70 -5.72
CA SER A 186 -7.34 21.71 -5.60
C SER A 186 -8.37 21.34 -4.51
N ASP A 187 -8.45 20.06 -4.18
CA ASP A 187 -9.24 19.53 -3.07
C ASP A 187 -8.41 19.51 -1.78
N CYS A 188 -9.02 19.18 -0.64
CA CYS A 188 -8.33 18.97 0.65
C CYS A 188 -7.45 17.71 0.68
N ASN A 189 -6.85 17.34 -0.45
CA ASN A 189 -5.95 16.20 -0.57
C ASN A 189 -4.50 16.70 -0.60
N GLU A 190 -3.64 15.99 0.12
CA GLU A 190 -2.25 16.38 0.31
C GLU A 190 -1.35 15.15 0.24
N GLY A 191 -0.18 15.30 -0.38
CA GLY A 191 0.84 14.27 -0.50
C GLY A 191 2.11 14.66 0.21
N TYR A 192 2.56 13.75 1.07
CA TYR A 192 3.67 13.93 1.98
C TYR A 192 4.79 12.95 1.66
N ILE A 193 6.02 13.41 1.84
CA ILE A 193 7.17 12.54 2.06
C ILE A 193 7.48 12.55 3.54
N ILE A 194 7.39 11.39 4.16
CA ILE A 194 7.91 11.16 5.51
C ILE A 194 9.32 10.62 5.36
N ILE A 195 10.27 11.26 6.03
CA ILE A 195 11.65 10.80 6.12
C ILE A 195 11.80 10.27 7.53
N ASP A 196 11.97 8.95 7.67
CA ASP A 196 12.26 8.37 8.99
C ASP A 196 13.73 8.56 9.37
N GLU A 197 14.10 8.15 10.58
CA GLU A 197 15.46 8.28 11.12
C GLU A 197 16.52 7.58 10.24
N ASN A 198 16.11 6.62 9.39
CA ASN A 198 16.97 5.89 8.46
C ASN A 198 16.97 6.50 7.05
N GLN A 199 16.38 7.69 6.87
CA GLN A 199 16.26 8.37 5.58
C GLN A 199 15.37 7.61 4.57
N ILE A 200 14.51 6.71 5.04
CA ILE A 200 13.58 5.98 4.19
C ILE A 200 12.41 6.90 3.89
N ILE A 201 12.17 7.14 2.60
CA ILE A 201 11.01 7.89 2.12
C ILE A 201 9.79 7.00 2.30
N LYS A 202 8.71 7.54 2.87
CA LYS A 202 7.37 6.99 2.62
C LYS A 202 6.56 8.08 1.98
N VAL A 203 6.10 7.83 0.76
CA VAL A 203 5.20 8.76 0.09
C VAL A 203 3.78 8.38 0.49
N ARG A 204 3.04 9.32 1.06
CA ARG A 204 1.67 9.10 1.52
C ARG A 204 0.77 10.22 1.06
N PHE A 205 -0.37 9.84 0.51
CA PHE A 205 -1.42 10.77 0.11
C PHE A 205 -2.59 10.63 1.07
N HIS A 206 -3.09 11.74 1.56
CA HIS A 206 -4.19 11.81 2.53
C HIS A 206 -5.26 12.76 2.00
N SER A 207 -6.50 12.47 2.35
CA SER A 207 -7.61 13.40 2.18
C SER A 207 -8.09 13.85 3.56
N PHE A 208 -8.24 15.16 3.69
CA PHE A 208 -8.83 15.82 4.86
C PHE A 208 -10.29 16.23 4.63
N LYS A 209 -10.90 15.76 3.53
CA LYS A 209 -12.25 16.16 3.14
C LYS A 209 -13.28 15.71 4.17
N GLY A 210 -14.17 16.64 4.55
CA GLY A 210 -15.23 16.39 5.54
C GLY A 210 -14.74 16.24 6.97
N GLY A 211 -13.50 16.64 7.27
CA GLY A 211 -12.90 16.55 8.62
C GLY A 211 -12.43 15.14 9.00
N GLY A 212 -12.44 14.20 8.06
CA GLY A 212 -11.80 12.89 8.23
C GLY A 212 -10.32 12.94 7.83
N ASP A 213 -9.52 12.01 8.33
CA ASP A 213 -8.15 11.75 7.87
C ASP A 213 -8.13 10.33 7.31
N TYR A 214 -8.09 10.20 5.98
CA TYR A 214 -8.04 8.91 5.31
C TYR A 214 -6.95 8.87 4.24
N THR A 215 -6.16 7.80 4.28
CA THR A 215 -5.08 7.55 3.33
C THR A 215 -5.65 7.19 1.95
N ILE A 216 -5.26 7.97 0.94
CA ILE A 216 -5.58 7.79 -0.47
C ILE A 216 -4.65 6.74 -1.09
N ALA A 217 -3.34 6.89 -0.89
CA ALA A 217 -2.31 6.03 -1.46
C ALA A 217 -1.03 6.06 -0.62
N ILE A 218 -0.29 4.96 -0.66
CA ILE A 218 1.05 4.81 -0.06
C ILE A 218 1.98 4.31 -1.16
N PHE A 219 3.22 4.80 -1.15
CA PHE A 219 4.31 4.31 -1.99
C PHE A 219 5.59 4.11 -1.16
N PRO A 220 6.43 3.13 -1.53
CA PRO A 220 7.69 2.88 -0.83
C PRO A 220 8.73 3.98 -1.05
N ASP A 221 8.68 4.69 -2.18
CA ASP A 221 9.60 5.76 -2.55
C ASP A 221 9.00 6.60 -3.71
N LEU A 222 9.68 7.67 -4.11
CA LEU A 222 9.23 8.50 -5.25
C LEU A 222 9.38 7.75 -6.58
N THR A 223 10.38 6.89 -6.72
CA THR A 223 10.59 6.10 -7.95
C THR A 223 9.36 5.24 -8.25
N ALA A 224 8.93 4.43 -7.28
CA ALA A 224 7.75 3.58 -7.35
C ALA A 224 6.47 4.38 -7.56
N MET A 225 6.34 5.55 -6.91
CA MET A 225 5.22 6.46 -7.15
C MET A 225 5.18 6.91 -8.62
N MET A 226 6.28 7.48 -9.13
CA MET A 226 6.32 8.02 -10.49
C MET A 226 6.16 6.92 -11.53
N GLN A 227 6.77 5.74 -11.33
CA GLN A 227 6.56 4.58 -12.20
C GLN A 227 5.11 4.11 -12.19
N THR A 228 4.45 4.11 -11.03
CA THR A 228 3.02 3.78 -10.94
C THR A 228 2.18 4.77 -11.75
N VAL A 229 2.40 6.08 -11.57
CA VAL A 229 1.65 7.12 -12.29
C VAL A 229 1.89 7.01 -13.80
N ALA A 230 3.14 6.85 -14.23
CA ALA A 230 3.51 6.69 -15.64
C ALA A 230 2.83 5.47 -16.28
N ASP A 231 2.94 4.30 -15.65
CA ASP A 231 2.30 3.07 -16.15
C ASP A 231 0.77 3.19 -16.17
N CYS A 232 0.17 3.83 -15.16
CA CYS A 232 -1.27 4.09 -15.12
C CYS A 232 -1.69 4.97 -16.30
N TYR A 233 -0.98 6.06 -16.58
CA TYR A 233 -1.27 6.93 -17.73
C TYR A 233 -1.24 6.17 -19.05
N GLU A 234 -0.26 5.30 -19.24
CA GLU A 234 -0.09 4.58 -20.50
C GLU A 234 -1.06 3.40 -20.67
N GLN A 235 -1.54 2.80 -19.57
CA GLN A 235 -2.27 1.52 -19.61
C GLN A 235 -3.69 1.58 -19.03
N ALA A 236 -3.91 2.37 -17.98
CA ALA A 236 -5.20 2.47 -17.31
C ALA A 236 -6.13 3.52 -17.95
N TYR A 237 -5.60 4.50 -18.67
CA TYR A 237 -6.42 5.48 -19.39
C TYR A 237 -6.65 5.06 -20.84
N TYR A 238 -7.88 5.24 -21.31
CA TYR A 238 -8.27 4.93 -22.68
C TYR A 238 -9.37 5.89 -23.15
N ARG A 239 -9.52 6.04 -24.47
CA ARG A 239 -10.58 6.88 -25.06
C ARG A 239 -11.74 6.01 -25.55
N GLN A 240 -12.95 6.39 -25.16
CA GLN A 240 -14.16 5.82 -25.73
C GLN A 240 -14.53 6.51 -27.04
N SER A 241 -15.52 5.97 -27.75
CA SER A 241 -15.97 6.49 -29.05
C SER A 241 -16.46 7.93 -29.02
N ASP A 242 -16.89 8.42 -27.85
CA ASP A 242 -17.30 9.80 -27.62
C ASP A 242 -16.12 10.79 -27.60
N GLY A 243 -14.89 10.31 -27.41
CA GLY A 243 -13.68 11.11 -27.31
C GLY A 243 -13.20 11.42 -25.90
N TYR A 244 -13.99 11.11 -24.88
CA TYR A 244 -13.62 11.37 -23.50
C TYR A 244 -12.58 10.36 -23.02
N LEU A 245 -11.65 10.87 -22.23
CA LEU A 245 -10.67 10.04 -21.57
C LEU A 245 -11.35 9.34 -20.39
N ASN A 246 -11.31 8.02 -20.41
CA ASN A 246 -11.83 7.13 -19.38
C ASN A 246 -10.67 6.44 -18.67
N TYR A 247 -10.97 5.84 -17.53
CA TYR A 247 -9.99 5.23 -16.64
C TYR A 247 -10.47 3.86 -16.16
N ASP A 248 -9.58 2.87 -16.19
CA ASP A 248 -9.80 1.54 -15.64
C ASP A 248 -9.11 1.41 -14.28
N GLY A 249 -9.90 1.54 -13.21
CA GLY A 249 -9.41 1.42 -11.84
C GLY A 249 -8.87 0.03 -11.49
N LYS A 250 -9.28 -1.03 -12.20
CA LYS A 250 -8.75 -2.37 -11.96
C LYS A 250 -7.32 -2.48 -12.47
N ILE A 251 -7.06 -1.98 -13.68
CA ILE A 251 -5.70 -1.94 -14.25
C ILE A 251 -4.79 -1.10 -13.37
N ALA A 252 -5.23 0.10 -12.97
CA ALA A 252 -4.43 0.95 -12.12
C ALA A 252 -4.11 0.33 -10.75
N ARG A 253 -5.05 -0.42 -10.16
CA ARG A 253 -4.82 -1.15 -8.91
C ARG A 253 -3.77 -2.25 -9.08
N GLU A 254 -3.80 -2.99 -10.19
CA GLU A 254 -2.79 -4.01 -10.51
C GLU A 254 -1.40 -3.37 -10.72
N ILE A 255 -1.33 -2.22 -11.38
CA ILE A 255 -0.09 -1.44 -11.55
C ILE A 255 0.44 -0.96 -10.20
N TRP A 256 -0.41 -0.39 -9.33
CA TRP A 256 0.00 0.03 -8.00
C TRP A 256 0.53 -1.15 -7.17
N GLN A 257 -0.15 -2.30 -7.21
CA GLN A 257 0.29 -3.51 -6.53
C GLN A 257 1.66 -3.99 -7.02
N LYS A 258 1.94 -3.90 -8.32
CA LYS A 258 3.24 -4.24 -8.90
C LYS A 258 4.39 -3.44 -8.27
N TYR A 259 4.22 -2.14 -8.06
CA TYR A 259 5.28 -1.27 -7.51
C TYR A 259 5.31 -1.23 -5.97
N ASN A 260 4.27 -1.73 -5.30
CA ASN A 260 4.13 -1.69 -3.84
C ASN A 260 4.24 -3.06 -3.17
N SER A 261 4.38 -4.14 -3.95
CA SER A 261 4.30 -5.52 -3.46
C SER A 261 5.27 -5.81 -2.31
N GLN A 262 6.52 -5.35 -2.44
CA GLN A 262 7.55 -5.56 -1.42
C GLN A 262 7.21 -4.87 -0.10
N GLN A 263 6.76 -3.61 -0.15
CA GLN A 263 6.37 -2.85 1.05
C GLN A 263 5.14 -3.46 1.71
N ILE A 264 4.17 -3.93 0.92
CA ILE A 264 2.98 -4.64 1.43
C ILE A 264 3.44 -5.89 2.19
N VAL A 265 4.31 -6.71 1.59
CA VAL A 265 4.87 -7.91 2.22
C VAL A 265 5.59 -7.60 3.52
N GLU A 266 6.49 -6.62 3.53
CA GLU A 266 7.26 -6.22 4.72
C GLU A 266 6.36 -5.71 5.84
N ARG A 267 5.37 -4.89 5.50
CA ARG A 267 4.41 -4.38 6.48
C ARG A 267 3.57 -5.50 7.07
N THR A 268 3.06 -6.39 6.23
CA THR A 268 2.26 -7.53 6.71
C THR A 268 3.10 -8.44 7.60
N LEU A 269 4.36 -8.72 7.25
CA LEU A 269 5.28 -9.49 8.09
C LEU A 269 5.50 -8.85 9.47
N TYR A 270 5.68 -7.53 9.51
CA TYR A 270 5.79 -6.79 10.77
C TYR A 270 4.53 -6.91 11.62
N GLU A 271 3.35 -6.80 11.01
CA GLU A 271 2.06 -6.96 11.70
C GLU A 271 1.89 -8.38 12.26
N PHE A 272 2.34 -9.41 11.53
CA PHE A 272 2.40 -10.77 12.05
C PHE A 272 3.32 -10.91 13.27
N GLN A 273 4.51 -10.30 13.24
CA GLN A 273 5.42 -10.30 14.40
C GLN A 273 4.79 -9.61 15.62
N ALA A 274 4.07 -8.51 15.42
CA ALA A 274 3.34 -7.83 16.48
C ALA A 274 2.23 -8.72 17.06
N VAL A 275 1.53 -9.48 16.22
CA VAL A 275 0.54 -10.48 16.67
C VAL A 275 1.22 -11.59 17.49
N GLU A 276 2.36 -12.13 17.06
CA GLU A 276 3.10 -13.15 17.84
C GLU A 276 3.53 -12.62 19.23
N ALA A 277 4.02 -11.39 19.28
CA ALA A 277 4.39 -10.74 20.53
C ALA A 277 3.18 -10.56 21.45
N LEU A 278 2.05 -10.09 20.91
CA LEU A 278 0.80 -9.94 21.65
C LEU A 278 0.32 -11.27 22.23
N LEU A 279 0.31 -12.33 21.41
CA LEU A 279 -0.14 -13.66 21.80
C LEU A 279 0.70 -14.26 22.95
N SER A 280 1.99 -13.94 22.97
CA SER A 280 2.94 -14.38 24.00
C SER A 280 2.73 -13.69 25.35
N GLN A 281 2.16 -12.49 25.35
CA GLN A 281 2.00 -11.66 26.56
C GLN A 281 0.60 -11.74 27.18
N MET A 282 -0.44 -12.07 26.40
CA MET A 282 -1.81 -12.06 26.90
C MET A 282 -2.21 -13.36 27.62
N PRO A 283 -3.13 -13.32 28.61
CA PRO A 283 -3.76 -14.50 29.21
C PRO A 283 -4.57 -15.32 28.19
N LEU A 284 -4.53 -16.65 28.26
CA LEU A 284 -5.16 -17.57 27.30
C LEU A 284 -6.64 -17.22 26.99
N ASN A 285 -7.41 -16.77 27.97
CA ASN A 285 -8.84 -16.49 27.83
C ASN A 285 -9.19 -15.09 27.28
N SER A 286 -8.20 -14.30 26.87
CA SER A 286 -8.42 -12.96 26.30
C SER A 286 -9.03 -13.03 24.91
N GLU A 287 -10.05 -12.21 24.66
CA GLU A 287 -10.59 -11.98 23.32
C GLU A 287 -9.62 -11.08 22.55
N ILE A 288 -8.93 -11.68 21.56
CA ILE A 288 -7.86 -10.99 20.81
C ILE A 288 -8.33 -10.35 19.51
N TYR A 289 -9.54 -10.68 19.04
CA TYR A 289 -10.00 -10.27 17.72
C TYR A 289 -10.10 -8.74 17.54
N TYR A 290 -10.39 -8.01 18.62
CA TYR A 290 -10.44 -6.55 18.61
C TYR A 290 -9.06 -5.89 18.50
N PHE A 291 -7.97 -6.63 18.75
CA PHE A 291 -6.61 -6.11 18.80
C PHE A 291 -5.83 -6.38 17.51
N ILE A 292 -6.33 -7.23 16.62
CA ILE A 292 -5.63 -7.60 15.38
C ILE A 292 -6.23 -6.79 14.24
N LYS A 293 -5.50 -5.77 13.80
CA LYS A 293 -5.84 -4.94 12.63
C LYS A 293 -4.62 -4.81 11.73
N PHE A 294 -4.78 -5.17 10.47
CA PHE A 294 -3.76 -5.00 9.44
C PHE A 294 -3.96 -3.67 8.71
N GLU A 295 -2.87 -3.06 8.24
CA GLU A 295 -2.89 -1.83 7.43
C GLU A 295 -3.54 -2.09 6.06
N TYR A 296 -3.34 -3.30 5.50
CA TYR A 296 -3.86 -3.69 4.20
C TYR A 296 -5.00 -4.71 4.31
N ASP A 297 -6.00 -4.56 3.44
CA ASP A 297 -7.00 -5.60 3.20
C ASP A 297 -6.32 -6.87 2.68
N PHE A 298 -6.78 -8.03 3.13
CA PHE A 298 -6.21 -9.31 2.75
C PHE A 298 -6.14 -9.52 1.24
N LYS A 299 -7.15 -9.10 0.47
CA LYS A 299 -7.09 -9.20 -0.99
C LYS A 299 -5.90 -8.44 -1.57
N ILE A 300 -5.57 -7.27 -1.02
CA ILE A 300 -4.40 -6.48 -1.45
C ILE A 300 -3.11 -7.24 -1.16
N VAL A 301 -3.00 -7.83 0.03
CA VAL A 301 -1.85 -8.67 0.43
C VAL A 301 -1.68 -9.87 -0.52
N GLY A 302 -2.77 -10.56 -0.83
CA GLY A 302 -2.75 -11.69 -1.75
C GLY A 302 -2.35 -11.35 -3.18
N ASP A 303 -2.88 -10.24 -3.70
CA ASP A 303 -2.53 -9.78 -5.03
C ASP A 303 -1.06 -9.32 -5.08
N ALA A 304 -0.55 -8.70 -4.01
CA ALA A 304 0.86 -8.28 -3.92
C ALA A 304 1.83 -9.46 -4.08
N LEU A 305 1.48 -10.65 -3.56
CA LEU A 305 2.29 -11.86 -3.70
C LEU A 305 2.47 -12.32 -5.16
N LYS A 306 1.61 -11.89 -6.09
CA LYS A 306 1.77 -12.18 -7.54
C LYS A 306 2.91 -11.38 -8.17
N PHE A 307 3.31 -10.28 -7.52
CA PHE A 307 4.26 -9.31 -8.03
C PHE A 307 5.56 -9.29 -7.20
N THR A 308 5.80 -10.30 -6.38
CA THR A 308 7.04 -10.44 -5.62
C THR A 308 7.50 -11.89 -5.61
N GLU A 309 8.82 -12.10 -5.59
CA GLU A 309 9.45 -13.40 -5.36
C GLU A 309 9.69 -13.65 -3.84
N ASP A 310 9.32 -12.70 -2.98
CA ASP A 310 9.49 -12.80 -1.53
C ASP A 310 8.54 -13.83 -0.91
N THR A 311 9.08 -14.99 -0.56
CA THR A 311 8.32 -16.10 0.03
C THR A 311 8.16 -16.00 1.55
N ARG A 312 8.78 -15.02 2.22
CA ARG A 312 8.78 -14.95 3.70
C ARG A 312 7.37 -14.84 4.28
N LEU A 313 6.50 -14.11 3.59
CA LEU A 313 5.10 -13.97 4.00
C LEU A 313 4.35 -15.29 3.83
N LEU A 314 4.62 -16.04 2.76
CA LEU A 314 4.05 -17.37 2.56
C LEU A 314 4.46 -18.31 3.70
N ASP A 315 5.75 -18.33 4.06
CA ASP A 315 6.26 -19.13 5.18
C ASP A 315 5.61 -18.72 6.51
N THR A 316 5.40 -17.42 6.72
CA THR A 316 4.75 -16.90 7.92
C THR A 316 3.28 -17.31 7.98
N LEU A 317 2.55 -17.22 6.86
CA LEU A 317 1.16 -17.67 6.76
C LEU A 317 1.04 -19.18 7.02
N ILE A 318 1.93 -20.00 6.44
CA ILE A 318 1.97 -21.45 6.66
C ILE A 318 2.21 -21.76 8.14
N ARG A 319 3.19 -21.11 8.77
CA ARG A 319 3.48 -21.29 10.22
C ARG A 319 2.28 -20.90 11.09
N PHE A 320 1.64 -19.77 10.79
CA PHE A 320 0.44 -19.32 11.50
C PHE A 320 -0.77 -20.22 11.29
N PHE A 321 -0.88 -20.85 10.12
CA PHE A 321 -1.95 -21.80 9.83
C PHE A 321 -1.75 -23.12 10.58
N CYS A 322 -0.53 -23.66 10.57
CA CYS A 322 -0.21 -24.99 11.10
C CYS A 322 0.01 -25.04 12.62
N ARG A 323 0.03 -23.89 13.30
CA ARG A 323 0.31 -23.81 14.74
C ARG A 323 -0.67 -24.64 15.61
N PRO A 324 -0.23 -25.13 16.78
CA PRO A 324 -1.12 -25.72 17.77
C PRO A 324 -2.17 -24.72 18.29
N PRO A 325 -3.37 -25.19 18.68
CA PRO A 325 -4.34 -24.32 19.33
C PRO A 325 -3.89 -23.91 20.74
N PHE A 326 -4.31 -22.72 21.14
CA PHE A 326 -4.27 -22.25 22.53
C PHE A 326 -5.54 -22.64 23.30
N ASN A 327 -6.72 -22.33 22.73
CA ASN A 327 -8.07 -22.65 23.20
C ASN A 327 -9.11 -22.11 22.20
N ASP A 328 -10.35 -22.59 22.30
CA ASP A 328 -11.42 -22.28 21.35
C ASP A 328 -11.60 -20.77 21.09
N LYS A 329 -11.68 -19.93 22.12
CA LYS A 329 -11.93 -18.49 21.97
C LYS A 329 -10.78 -17.75 21.31
N ARG A 330 -9.55 -18.05 21.75
CA ARG A 330 -8.35 -17.38 21.21
C ARG A 330 -8.08 -17.83 19.77
N ASP A 331 -8.25 -19.12 19.48
CA ASP A 331 -8.10 -19.62 18.12
C ASP A 331 -9.18 -19.12 17.18
N GLU A 332 -10.41 -18.95 17.67
CA GLU A 332 -11.50 -18.29 16.93
C GLU A 332 -11.12 -16.86 16.52
N GLY A 333 -10.51 -16.09 17.44
CA GLY A 333 -10.00 -14.75 17.14
C GLY A 333 -8.88 -14.71 16.09
N LEU A 334 -8.29 -15.85 15.73
CA LEU A 334 -7.25 -15.99 14.71
C LEU A 334 -7.77 -16.62 13.42
N ASN A 335 -9.06 -16.95 13.35
CA ASN A 335 -9.66 -17.58 12.16
C ASN A 335 -9.47 -16.72 10.91
N HIS A 336 -9.49 -15.39 11.03
CA HIS A 336 -9.21 -14.51 9.89
C HIS A 336 -7.78 -14.69 9.33
N LEU A 337 -6.79 -15.05 10.17
CA LEU A 337 -5.40 -15.27 9.72
C LEU A 337 -5.28 -16.63 9.02
N ARG A 338 -6.04 -17.62 9.50
CA ARG A 338 -6.14 -18.92 8.84
C ARG A 338 -6.80 -18.79 7.47
N THR A 339 -7.86 -18.00 7.36
CA THR A 339 -8.49 -17.68 6.07
C THR A 339 -7.54 -16.92 5.13
N MET A 340 -6.64 -16.07 5.64
CA MET A 340 -5.60 -15.49 4.77
C MET A 340 -4.67 -16.54 4.17
N ALA A 341 -4.21 -17.48 5.00
CA ALA A 341 -3.31 -18.53 4.54
C ALA A 341 -3.97 -19.34 3.41
N THR A 342 -5.25 -19.67 3.54
CA THR A 342 -5.98 -20.39 2.48
C THR A 342 -6.20 -19.58 1.21
N LEU A 343 -6.41 -18.26 1.31
CA LEU A 343 -6.60 -17.40 0.13
C LEU A 343 -5.33 -17.21 -0.69
N PHE A 344 -4.15 -17.25 -0.07
CA PHE A 344 -2.91 -16.75 -0.69
C PHE A 344 -1.83 -17.80 -0.89
N ILE A 345 -1.89 -18.91 -0.17
CA ILE A 345 -1.03 -20.05 -0.46
C ILE A 345 -1.49 -20.64 -1.80
N PRO A 346 -0.65 -20.68 -2.86
CA PRO A 346 -1.04 -21.32 -4.10
C PRO A 346 -1.28 -22.81 -3.82
N SER A 347 -2.54 -23.27 -3.87
CA SER A 347 -2.92 -24.65 -3.54
C SER A 347 -2.27 -25.72 -4.43
N ASN A 348 -1.55 -25.32 -5.49
CA ASN A 348 -0.76 -26.19 -6.34
C ASN A 348 0.75 -26.17 -6.08
N SER A 349 1.25 -25.30 -5.17
CA SER A 349 2.65 -25.35 -4.77
C SER A 349 2.92 -26.64 -3.99
N ILE A 350 4.08 -27.27 -4.21
CA ILE A 350 4.44 -28.50 -3.50
C ILE A 350 4.50 -28.24 -1.99
N ASP A 351 5.12 -27.12 -1.59
CA ASP A 351 5.27 -26.73 -0.18
C ASP A 351 3.91 -26.45 0.48
N ALA A 352 2.97 -25.89 -0.28
CA ALA A 352 1.60 -25.65 0.17
C ALA A 352 0.84 -26.94 0.47
N VAL A 353 0.91 -27.90 -0.47
CA VAL A 353 0.21 -29.19 -0.31
C VAL A 353 0.77 -29.95 0.89
N GLU A 354 2.08 -29.95 1.08
CA GLU A 354 2.70 -30.61 2.25
C GLU A 354 2.30 -29.94 3.56
N ALA A 355 2.27 -28.61 3.60
CA ALA A 355 1.77 -27.86 4.76
C ALA A 355 0.30 -28.17 5.08
N PHE A 356 -0.57 -28.24 4.08
CA PHE A 356 -1.99 -28.57 4.29
C PHE A 356 -2.17 -30.03 4.73
N ILE A 357 -1.43 -30.99 4.16
CA ILE A 357 -1.45 -32.39 4.62
C ILE A 357 -1.01 -32.48 6.09
N PHE A 358 0.01 -31.72 6.49
CA PHE A 358 0.42 -31.64 7.89
C PHE A 358 -0.71 -31.06 8.77
N ALA A 359 -1.36 -30.00 8.31
CA ALA A 359 -2.42 -29.31 9.04
C ALA A 359 -3.73 -30.13 9.19
N LEU A 360 -3.96 -31.16 8.37
CA LEU A 360 -5.06 -32.11 8.57
C LEU A 360 -4.98 -32.87 9.91
N LYS A 361 -3.80 -32.89 10.56
CA LYS A 361 -3.61 -33.50 11.88
C LYS A 361 -3.73 -32.51 13.04
N ASN A 362 -4.07 -31.25 12.76
CA ASN A 362 -4.16 -30.21 13.77
C ASN A 362 -5.32 -30.48 14.74
N GLU A 363 -5.12 -30.24 16.04
CA GLU A 363 -6.14 -30.46 17.06
C GLU A 363 -7.35 -29.52 16.87
N TYR A 364 -7.14 -28.33 16.31
CA TYR A 364 -8.21 -27.37 16.04
C TYR A 364 -8.97 -27.74 14.77
N TRP A 365 -10.27 -28.01 14.92
CA TRP A 365 -11.14 -28.46 13.84
C TRP A 365 -11.18 -27.48 12.66
N TYR A 366 -11.14 -26.17 12.91
CA TYR A 366 -11.21 -25.15 11.86
C TYR A 366 -9.95 -25.17 10.98
N THR A 367 -8.77 -25.45 11.56
CA THR A 367 -7.55 -25.66 10.78
C THR A 367 -7.68 -26.88 9.87
N ARG A 368 -8.19 -28.01 10.39
CA ARG A 368 -8.42 -29.22 9.59
C ARG A 368 -9.43 -29.00 8.47
N TYR A 369 -10.54 -28.31 8.78
CA TYR A 369 -11.58 -27.94 7.82
C TYR A 369 -10.98 -27.19 6.61
N TRP A 370 -10.20 -26.14 6.89
CA TRP A 370 -9.59 -25.32 5.84
C TRP A 370 -8.46 -26.04 5.10
N ALA A 371 -7.69 -26.90 5.78
CA ALA A 371 -6.68 -27.73 5.13
C ALA A 371 -7.34 -28.71 4.14
N ALA A 372 -8.47 -29.32 4.53
CA ALA A 372 -9.22 -30.20 3.65
C ALA A 372 -9.76 -29.44 2.43
N HIS A 373 -10.35 -28.26 2.65
CA HIS A 373 -10.82 -27.36 1.60
C HIS A 373 -9.72 -27.10 0.56
N GLU A 374 -8.55 -26.60 0.98
CA GLU A 374 -7.47 -26.26 0.05
C GLU A 374 -6.91 -27.47 -0.70
N LEU A 375 -6.81 -28.62 -0.04
CA LEU A 375 -6.40 -29.87 -0.68
C LEU A 375 -7.40 -30.33 -1.75
N GLY A 376 -8.70 -30.08 -1.59
CA GLY A 376 -9.70 -30.36 -2.62
C GLY A 376 -9.53 -29.53 -3.90
N TYR A 377 -8.99 -28.32 -3.76
CA TYR A 377 -8.67 -27.46 -4.90
C TYR A 377 -7.26 -27.67 -5.47
N SER A 378 -6.39 -28.34 -4.71
CA SER A 378 -5.06 -28.75 -5.16
C SER A 378 -5.21 -29.70 -6.36
N LYS A 379 -4.40 -29.50 -7.41
CA LYS A 379 -4.27 -30.48 -8.50
C LYS A 379 -3.23 -31.54 -8.14
N ASN A 380 -3.22 -32.01 -6.89
CA ASN A 380 -2.17 -32.87 -6.37
C ASN A 380 -2.75 -34.18 -5.83
N ALA A 381 -2.47 -35.29 -6.51
CA ALA A 381 -2.93 -36.62 -6.13
C ALA A 381 -2.49 -37.06 -4.72
N LYS A 382 -1.40 -36.49 -4.17
CA LYS A 382 -0.97 -36.77 -2.77
C LYS A 382 -2.04 -36.40 -1.74
N ALA A 383 -2.99 -35.54 -2.08
CA ALA A 383 -4.06 -35.11 -1.19
C ALA A 383 -5.11 -36.19 -0.91
N ILE A 384 -5.31 -37.17 -1.80
CA ILE A 384 -6.46 -38.08 -1.72
C ILE A 384 -6.44 -38.97 -0.48
N ALA A 385 -5.31 -39.62 -0.18
CA ALA A 385 -5.22 -40.55 0.95
C ALA A 385 -5.39 -39.83 2.31
N PRO A 386 -4.71 -38.69 2.58
CA PRO A 386 -4.97 -37.90 3.78
C PRO A 386 -6.42 -37.43 3.91
N LEU A 387 -7.07 -37.04 2.81
CA LEU A 387 -8.49 -36.65 2.85
C LEU A 387 -9.39 -37.83 3.22
N ILE A 388 -9.15 -39.02 2.66
CA ILE A 388 -9.90 -40.23 2.99
C ILE A 388 -9.83 -40.55 4.49
N GLU A 389 -8.66 -40.37 5.12
CA GLU A 389 -8.49 -40.58 6.57
C GLU A 389 -9.41 -39.68 7.41
N LEU A 390 -9.78 -38.49 6.92
CA LEU A 390 -10.65 -37.54 7.63
C LEU A 390 -12.15 -37.72 7.35
N LEU A 391 -12.56 -38.71 6.57
CA LEU A 391 -13.99 -39.01 6.37
C LEU A 391 -14.71 -39.36 7.68
N GLU A 392 -13.96 -39.88 8.65
CA GLU A 392 -14.40 -40.25 10.00
C GLU A 392 -13.91 -39.25 11.07
N ASP A 393 -13.53 -38.03 10.68
CA ASP A 393 -13.11 -36.97 11.62
C ASP A 393 -14.17 -36.75 12.72
N CYS A 394 -13.77 -36.39 13.93
CA CYS A 394 -14.71 -36.18 15.04
C CYS A 394 -15.67 -35.00 14.78
N ASP A 395 -15.24 -33.99 14.04
CA ASP A 395 -16.02 -32.80 13.76
C ASP A 395 -16.90 -32.98 12.50
N GLN A 396 -18.19 -32.65 12.62
CA GLN A 396 -19.15 -32.84 11.53
C GLN A 396 -18.88 -31.91 10.33
N GLN A 397 -18.41 -30.68 10.57
CA GLN A 397 -18.10 -29.73 9.49
C GLN A 397 -16.88 -30.20 8.71
N VAL A 398 -15.87 -30.73 9.40
CA VAL A 398 -14.69 -31.33 8.76
C VAL A 398 -15.12 -32.50 7.86
N ARG A 399 -15.93 -33.44 8.36
CA ARG A 399 -16.42 -34.58 7.54
C ARG A 399 -17.18 -34.13 6.28
N ARG A 400 -17.99 -33.07 6.36
CA ARG A 400 -18.70 -32.50 5.20
C ARG A 400 -17.73 -31.92 4.20
N MET A 401 -16.83 -31.06 4.67
CA MET A 401 -15.81 -30.42 3.81
C MET A 401 -14.92 -31.45 3.11
N VAL A 402 -14.52 -32.52 3.80
CA VAL A 402 -13.71 -33.59 3.22
C VAL A 402 -14.43 -34.28 2.06
N ARG A 403 -15.73 -34.56 2.18
CA ARG A 403 -16.51 -35.15 1.06
C ARG A 403 -16.55 -34.24 -0.15
N ASP A 404 -16.84 -32.96 0.08
CA ASP A 404 -16.87 -31.94 -0.98
C ASP A 404 -15.48 -31.77 -1.63
N SER A 405 -14.42 -31.80 -0.81
CA SER A 405 -13.03 -31.66 -1.24
C SER A 405 -12.57 -32.86 -2.07
N ILE A 406 -12.92 -34.09 -1.69
CA ILE A 406 -12.63 -35.30 -2.48
C ILE A 406 -13.33 -35.22 -3.85
N GLN A 407 -14.61 -34.84 -3.88
CA GLN A 407 -15.33 -34.66 -5.15
C GLN A 407 -14.68 -33.59 -6.04
N GLN A 408 -14.26 -32.47 -5.44
CA GLN A 408 -13.59 -31.38 -6.16
C GLN A 408 -12.21 -31.79 -6.68
N LEU A 409 -11.46 -32.59 -5.93
CA LEU A 409 -10.18 -33.13 -6.33
C LEU A 409 -10.34 -34.12 -7.49
N VAL A 410 -11.28 -35.06 -7.40
CA VAL A 410 -11.57 -36.06 -8.43
C VAL A 410 -12.08 -35.41 -9.72
N LYS A 411 -12.90 -34.35 -9.61
CA LYS A 411 -13.29 -33.55 -10.78
C LYS A 411 -12.09 -32.96 -11.52
N LYS A 412 -10.99 -32.66 -10.81
CA LYS A 412 -9.73 -32.17 -11.41
C LYS A 412 -8.80 -33.30 -11.83
N LEU A 413 -8.86 -34.45 -11.16
CA LEU A 413 -8.03 -35.65 -11.34
C LEU A 413 -8.93 -36.91 -11.37
N PRO A 414 -9.64 -37.18 -12.48
CA PRO A 414 -10.63 -38.27 -12.55
C PRO A 414 -10.05 -39.65 -12.28
N GLU A 415 -8.75 -39.85 -12.51
CA GLU A 415 -8.02 -41.08 -12.22
C GLU A 415 -8.00 -41.47 -10.73
N LEU A 416 -8.41 -40.58 -9.83
CA LEU A 416 -8.49 -40.84 -8.39
C LEU A 416 -9.83 -41.46 -7.96
N GLU A 417 -10.81 -41.56 -8.87
CA GLU A 417 -12.17 -42.06 -8.54
C GLU A 417 -12.14 -43.47 -7.95
N ASP A 418 -11.29 -44.36 -8.47
CA ASP A 418 -11.14 -45.75 -8.00
C ASP A 418 -10.56 -45.86 -6.57
N GLN A 419 -10.07 -44.76 -5.99
CA GLN A 419 -9.50 -44.73 -4.65
C GLN A 419 -10.51 -44.30 -3.57
N ILE A 420 -11.72 -43.86 -3.97
CA ILE A 420 -12.75 -43.39 -3.03
C ILE A 420 -13.47 -44.58 -2.41
N PRO A 421 -13.59 -44.67 -1.07
CA PRO A 421 -14.17 -45.84 -0.42
C PRO A 421 -15.71 -45.91 -0.44
N PHE A 422 -16.42 -45.04 -1.18
CA PHE A 422 -17.89 -44.96 -1.15
C PHE A 422 -18.52 -44.54 -2.48
#